data_AF-A0A927TQQ4-F1
#
_entry.id   AF-A0A927TQQ4-F1
#
_cell.length_a   1.000
_cell.length_b   1.000
_cell.length_c   1.000
_cell.angle_alpha   90.00
_cell.angle_beta   90.00
_cell.angle_gamma   90.00
#
_symmetry.space_group_name_H-M   'P 1'
#
loop_
_entity.id
_entity.type
_entity.pdbx_description
1 polymer ?
#
loop_
_entity_poly.entity_id
_entity_poly.type
_entity_poly.pdbx_seq_one_letter_code
_entity_poly.pdbx_strand_id
1 'polypeptide(L)'
;MRHFYVDYEIALLQPSEVEGSFVEKYIPSKDVRAKIESDNWTFSDRDKATIIWNTEKMLSERYADLIKIMQETDDEILKGQISERIRYDAVAFKLFDENKQGFVYATNTYEYPGEDCIIGYFASAELAYEAGRREGFAFKIEKFQIIGEDTVKMKQWSVVSPILVKDVDKQIEELDIPGSPVAALEYDSDGKLIDYWSYEVSKEDKLLVDSLGRHRFENAYVVLPNPFELGEYVRFIGTTEIGRVDVSQEDWARYVKKAQAPDAIDDYSDASITIRYNYNKWAHNHLSPLYLERVNIDTAYTIPMVLSGHDSGNSYWIRPVKVQDEGHIYLSEVEELNPEISVPAEHVDGIVYEIFKRYLDMELTYNKRRVRFDYDPNGKKVIGFGIDMIHNFYDAEHIEKLSYNLIAVSLYLCDRSYVPEKADISAAVVKEIDKFDSKIAELNEKDRFERKWEYAEFLRDLADRVMGLINYGKDKDAIISIMAP
;
A
#
# COMPACT_ATOMS: atom_id res chain seq x y z
N MET A 1 -10.72 -2.95 36.28
CA MET A 1 -12.20 -3.05 36.26
C MET A 1 -12.81 -1.76 35.73
N ARG A 2 -12.49 -1.44 34.47
CA ARG A 2 -13.34 -0.67 33.57
C ARG A 2 -13.77 -1.69 32.53
N HIS A 3 -15.06 -1.79 32.24
CA HIS A 3 -15.49 -2.63 31.12
C HIS A 3 -14.99 -1.96 29.83
N PHE A 4 -14.37 -2.72 28.93
CA PHE A 4 -14.00 -2.14 27.63
C PHE A 4 -15.28 -1.79 26.86
N TYR A 5 -15.22 -0.64 26.21
CA TYR A 5 -16.39 0.10 25.78
C TYR A 5 -17.00 -0.49 24.52
N VAL A 6 -18.26 -0.87 24.59
CA VAL A 6 -19.09 -1.22 23.42
C VAL A 6 -20.49 -0.67 23.61
N ASP A 7 -21.26 -1.26 24.52
CA ASP A 7 -22.61 -0.81 24.90
C ASP A 7 -22.62 0.68 25.31
N TYR A 8 -21.54 1.14 25.94
CA TYR A 8 -21.39 2.52 26.41
C TYR A 8 -20.83 3.49 25.37
N GLU A 9 -20.06 3.04 24.36
CA GLU A 9 -19.56 3.95 23.32
C GLU A 9 -20.61 4.12 22.21
N ILE A 10 -21.20 3.03 21.73
CA ILE A 10 -22.28 3.07 20.72
C ILE A 10 -23.47 3.91 21.21
N ALA A 11 -23.84 3.79 22.49
CA ALA A 11 -24.89 4.61 23.10
C ALA A 11 -24.48 6.07 23.41
N LEU A 12 -23.19 6.42 23.30
CA LEU A 12 -22.65 7.76 23.46
C LEU A 12 -22.13 8.38 22.16
N LEU A 13 -22.21 7.67 21.02
CA LEU A 13 -21.92 8.23 19.70
C LEU A 13 -22.90 9.36 19.38
N GLN A 14 -22.51 10.59 19.70
CA GLN A 14 -23.17 11.77 19.16
C GLN A 14 -22.81 11.88 17.67
N PRO A 15 -23.75 12.29 16.80
CA PRO A 15 -23.46 12.53 15.39
C PRO A 15 -22.26 13.47 15.25
N SER A 16 -21.29 13.13 14.39
CA SER A 16 -20.10 13.96 14.22
C SER A 16 -20.48 15.36 13.73
N GLU A 17 -20.05 16.43 14.42
CA GLU A 17 -20.27 17.84 14.01
C GLU A 17 -19.44 18.27 12.78
N VAL A 18 -19.07 17.32 11.90
CA VAL A 18 -18.39 17.64 10.63
C VAL A 18 -19.44 18.19 9.67
N GLU A 19 -19.57 19.51 9.63
CA GLU A 19 -20.43 20.23 8.69
C GLU A 19 -20.02 19.93 7.24
N GLY A 20 -20.85 19.16 6.55
CA GLY A 20 -20.68 18.79 5.15
C GLY A 20 -21.94 18.10 4.62
N SER A 21 -22.13 18.10 3.30
CA SER A 21 -23.17 17.28 2.69
C SER A 21 -22.77 15.79 2.78
N PHE A 22 -23.75 14.88 2.70
CA PHE A 22 -23.47 13.45 2.58
C PHE A 22 -22.47 13.15 1.44
N VAL A 23 -22.60 13.89 0.34
CA VAL A 23 -21.75 13.77 -0.86
C VAL A 23 -20.30 14.14 -0.54
N GLU A 24 -20.05 15.23 0.19
CA GLU A 24 -18.70 15.61 0.61
C GLU A 24 -18.07 14.62 1.60
N LYS A 25 -18.87 14.00 2.48
CA LYS A 25 -18.35 13.06 3.51
C LYS A 25 -18.07 11.65 2.96
N TYR A 26 -18.82 11.19 1.94
CA TYR A 26 -18.83 9.78 1.50
C TYR A 26 -18.54 9.55 0.01
N ILE A 27 -18.30 10.58 -0.79
CA ILE A 27 -17.93 10.44 -2.21
C ILE A 27 -16.52 11.02 -2.41
N PRO A 28 -15.45 10.22 -2.26
CA PRO A 28 -14.07 10.71 -2.37
C PRO A 28 -13.80 11.40 -3.72
N SER A 29 -14.19 10.74 -4.82
CA SER A 29 -14.00 11.22 -6.19
C SER A 29 -14.62 12.59 -6.46
N LYS A 30 -13.77 13.57 -6.79
CA LYS A 30 -14.23 14.89 -7.27
C LYS A 30 -15.04 14.78 -8.57
N ASP A 31 -14.71 13.82 -9.45
CA ASP A 31 -15.38 13.62 -10.73
C ASP A 31 -16.80 13.08 -10.55
N VAL A 32 -17.00 12.15 -9.62
CA VAL A 32 -18.33 11.65 -9.26
C VAL A 32 -19.15 12.72 -8.54
N ARG A 33 -18.53 13.51 -7.64
CA ARG A 33 -19.21 14.65 -6.99
C ARG A 33 -19.72 15.69 -8.00
N ALA A 34 -18.89 16.05 -8.98
CA ALA A 34 -19.30 16.94 -10.07
C ALA A 34 -20.46 16.36 -10.90
N LYS A 35 -20.50 15.03 -11.09
CA LYS A 35 -21.60 14.34 -11.79
C LYS A 35 -22.90 14.31 -10.98
N ILE A 36 -22.79 14.09 -9.67
CA ILE A 36 -23.93 14.18 -8.74
C ILE A 36 -24.56 15.57 -8.79
N GLU A 37 -23.73 16.62 -8.75
CA GLU A 37 -24.20 18.00 -8.86
C GLU A 37 -24.82 18.29 -10.24
N SER A 38 -24.16 17.91 -11.34
CA SER A 38 -24.67 18.18 -12.70
C SER A 38 -26.02 17.52 -12.99
N ASP A 39 -26.23 16.32 -12.45
CA ASP A 39 -27.44 15.53 -12.68
C ASP A 39 -28.56 15.86 -11.68
N ASN A 40 -28.27 16.64 -10.63
CA ASN A 40 -29.08 16.74 -9.41
C ASN A 40 -29.39 15.35 -8.82
N TRP A 41 -28.39 14.46 -8.83
CA TRP A 41 -28.52 13.09 -8.34
C TRP A 41 -28.77 13.09 -6.83
N THR A 42 -29.72 12.27 -6.39
CA THR A 42 -30.05 12.11 -4.97
C THR A 42 -30.03 10.64 -4.60
N PHE A 43 -29.34 10.33 -3.48
CA PHE A 43 -29.32 9.01 -2.88
C PHE A 43 -30.49 8.89 -1.89
N SER A 44 -31.20 7.76 -1.91
CA SER A 44 -32.17 7.43 -0.86
C SER A 44 -31.44 7.19 0.47
N ASP A 45 -32.17 7.23 1.58
CA ASP A 45 -31.57 6.93 2.90
C ASP A 45 -30.99 5.51 2.97
N ARG A 46 -31.58 4.57 2.22
CA ARG A 46 -31.05 3.22 2.09
C ARG A 46 -29.74 3.19 1.30
N ASP A 47 -29.66 3.90 0.17
CA ASP A 47 -28.40 4.03 -0.58
C ASP A 47 -27.29 4.67 0.28
N LYS A 48 -27.63 5.71 1.04
CA LYS A 48 -26.70 6.36 1.98
C LYS A 48 -26.20 5.36 3.02
N ALA A 49 -27.11 4.62 3.66
CA ALA A 49 -26.77 3.62 4.66
C ALA A 49 -25.86 2.52 4.08
N THR A 50 -26.11 2.08 2.86
CA THR A 50 -25.24 1.12 2.16
C THR A 50 -23.84 1.67 1.91
N ILE A 51 -23.72 2.91 1.42
CA ILE A 51 -22.43 3.56 1.19
C ILE A 51 -21.68 3.79 2.50
N ILE A 52 -22.37 4.17 3.58
CA ILE A 52 -21.78 4.34 4.93
C ILE A 52 -21.29 3.00 5.48
N TRP A 53 -22.01 1.91 5.23
CA TRP A 53 -21.58 0.58 5.66
C TRP A 53 -20.27 0.15 4.98
N ASN A 54 -20.20 0.32 3.66
CA ASN A 54 -19.14 -0.19 2.79
C ASN A 54 -18.00 0.82 2.51
N THR A 55 -17.80 1.82 3.38
CA THR A 55 -16.65 2.74 3.27
C THR A 55 -15.54 2.37 4.24
N GLU A 56 -14.31 2.73 3.89
CA GLU A 56 -13.08 2.53 4.69
C GLU A 56 -13.01 3.44 5.94
N LYS A 57 -14.04 4.25 6.21
CA LYS A 57 -14.11 5.08 7.41
C LYS A 57 -14.18 4.22 8.68
N MET A 58 -13.63 4.78 9.77
CA MET A 58 -13.71 4.21 11.12
C MET A 58 -15.11 3.73 11.47
N LEU A 59 -15.20 2.57 12.11
CA LEU A 59 -16.49 1.93 12.40
C LEU A 59 -17.40 2.78 13.31
N SER A 60 -16.82 3.60 14.20
CA SER A 60 -17.56 4.56 15.01
C SER A 60 -18.15 5.74 14.21
N GLU A 61 -17.48 6.22 13.16
CA GLU A 61 -18.06 7.19 12.23
C GLU A 61 -19.23 6.57 11.46
N ARG A 62 -19.05 5.31 10.99
CA ARG A 62 -20.09 4.55 10.28
C ARG A 62 -21.34 4.40 11.14
N TYR A 63 -21.20 3.99 12.41
CA TYR A 63 -22.35 3.89 13.33
C TYR A 63 -23.01 5.24 13.64
N ALA A 64 -22.25 6.31 13.87
CA ALA A 64 -22.82 7.61 14.21
C ALA A 64 -23.76 8.12 13.10
N ASP A 65 -23.37 7.95 11.84
CA ASP A 65 -24.17 8.37 10.69
C ASP A 65 -25.31 7.38 10.36
N LEU A 66 -25.12 6.08 10.59
CA LEU A 66 -26.22 5.09 10.49
C LEU A 66 -27.30 5.33 11.56
N ILE A 67 -26.91 5.66 12.80
CA ILE A 67 -27.83 6.04 13.87
C ILE A 67 -28.60 7.31 13.48
N LYS A 68 -27.93 8.28 12.86
CA LYS A 68 -28.58 9.49 12.33
C LYS A 68 -29.63 9.14 11.26
N ILE A 69 -29.29 8.30 10.28
CA ILE A 69 -30.26 7.82 9.26
C ILE A 69 -31.44 7.11 9.93
N MET A 70 -31.20 6.22 10.89
CA MET A 70 -32.24 5.52 11.65
C MET A 70 -33.17 6.47 12.43
N GLN A 71 -32.67 7.62 12.89
CA GLN A 71 -33.47 8.64 13.58
C GLN A 71 -34.27 9.54 12.61
N GLU A 72 -33.74 9.81 11.42
CA GLU A 72 -34.28 10.80 10.48
C GLU A 72 -35.18 10.21 9.38
N THR A 73 -35.00 8.93 9.02
CA THR A 73 -35.73 8.31 7.89
C THR A 73 -37.18 7.94 8.25
N ASP A 74 -38.05 7.79 7.25
CA ASP A 74 -39.39 7.22 7.38
C ASP A 74 -39.44 5.71 7.03
N ASP A 75 -38.35 5.12 6.55
CA ASP A 75 -38.26 3.70 6.21
C ASP A 75 -38.06 2.83 7.47
N GLU A 76 -39.17 2.32 8.02
CA GLU A 76 -39.18 1.42 9.17
C GLU A 76 -38.43 0.10 8.95
N ILE A 77 -38.29 -0.37 7.70
CA ILE A 77 -37.49 -1.58 7.40
C ILE A 77 -36.01 -1.23 7.54
N LEU A 78 -35.57 -0.10 6.99
CA LEU A 78 -34.20 0.39 7.13
C LEU A 78 -33.83 0.63 8.61
N LYS A 79 -34.74 1.23 9.40
CA LYS A 79 -34.56 1.39 10.85
C LYS A 79 -34.35 0.05 11.56
N GLY A 80 -35.19 -0.93 11.27
CA GLY A 80 -35.06 -2.28 11.80
C GLY A 80 -33.69 -2.88 11.46
N GLN A 81 -33.29 -2.82 10.20
CA GLN A 81 -32.02 -3.38 9.73
C GLN A 81 -30.80 -2.71 10.38
N ILE A 82 -30.76 -1.38 10.49
CA ILE A 82 -29.67 -0.66 11.16
C ILE A 82 -29.59 -1.02 12.65
N SER A 83 -30.74 -1.07 13.33
CA SER A 83 -30.83 -1.47 14.74
C SER A 83 -30.36 -2.92 14.97
N GLU A 84 -30.75 -3.84 14.10
CA GLU A 84 -30.28 -5.24 14.12
C GLU A 84 -28.77 -5.34 13.95
N ARG A 85 -28.19 -4.58 12.99
CA ARG A 85 -26.75 -4.54 12.73
C ARG A 85 -25.97 -4.05 13.95
N ILE A 86 -26.35 -2.88 14.48
CA ILE A 86 -25.69 -2.30 15.65
C ILE A 86 -25.79 -3.23 16.87
N ARG A 87 -26.93 -3.90 17.06
CA ARG A 87 -27.14 -4.89 18.14
C ARG A 87 -26.28 -6.15 17.95
N TYR A 88 -26.16 -6.68 16.73
CA TYR A 88 -25.27 -7.80 16.41
C TYR A 88 -23.82 -7.44 16.75
N ASP A 89 -23.38 -6.27 16.30
CA ASP A 89 -22.02 -5.79 16.50
C ASP A 89 -21.70 -5.62 17.99
N ALA A 90 -22.62 -5.03 18.76
CA ALA A 90 -22.48 -4.90 20.20
C ALA A 90 -22.29 -6.26 20.91
N VAL A 91 -23.05 -7.28 20.49
CA VAL A 91 -22.88 -8.66 20.99
C VAL A 91 -21.54 -9.25 20.57
N ALA A 92 -21.10 -9.05 19.33
CA ALA A 92 -19.83 -9.56 18.82
C ALA A 92 -18.62 -9.01 19.61
N PHE A 93 -18.55 -7.70 19.83
CA PHE A 93 -17.45 -7.09 20.60
C PHE A 93 -17.48 -7.48 22.08
N LYS A 94 -18.68 -7.61 22.67
CA LYS A 94 -18.82 -8.12 24.04
C LYS A 94 -18.30 -9.55 24.16
N LEU A 95 -18.64 -10.42 23.21
CA LEU A 95 -18.11 -11.79 23.18
C LEU A 95 -16.60 -11.80 22.97
N PHE A 96 -16.06 -10.91 22.12
CA PHE A 96 -14.62 -10.77 21.94
C PHE A 96 -13.90 -10.47 23.26
N ASP A 97 -14.38 -9.51 24.07
CA ASP A 97 -13.82 -9.15 25.38
C ASP A 97 -14.07 -10.21 26.48
N GLU A 98 -15.14 -11.02 26.36
CA GLU A 98 -15.41 -12.12 27.30
C GLU A 98 -14.37 -13.26 27.20
N ASN A 99 -13.24 -13.11 27.91
CA ASN A 99 -12.29 -14.21 28.14
C ASN A 99 -12.70 -15.10 29.32
N LYS A 100 -13.50 -16.13 29.04
CA LYS A 100 -13.66 -17.30 29.92
C LYS A 100 -12.43 -18.21 29.73
N GLN A 101 -11.99 -18.92 30.78
CA GLN A 101 -10.84 -19.85 30.68
C GLN A 101 -10.92 -20.71 29.41
N GLY A 102 -9.90 -20.62 28.55
CA GLY A 102 -9.88 -21.32 27.27
C GLY A 102 -9.67 -20.45 26.02
N PHE A 103 -9.34 -19.15 26.13
CA PHE A 103 -8.93 -18.32 24.99
C PHE A 103 -7.61 -17.59 25.24
N VAL A 104 -6.92 -17.28 24.14
CA VAL A 104 -5.71 -16.44 24.06
C VAL A 104 -5.89 -15.43 22.91
N TYR A 105 -5.31 -14.24 23.04
CA TYR A 105 -5.35 -13.20 22.02
C TYR A 105 -3.96 -13.05 21.41
N ALA A 106 -3.84 -13.06 20.09
CA ALA A 106 -2.62 -12.69 19.38
C ALA A 106 -2.77 -11.27 18.85
N THR A 107 -1.77 -10.41 19.05
CA THR A 107 -1.71 -9.10 18.38
C THR A 107 -0.73 -9.20 17.22
N ASN A 108 -1.14 -8.77 16.04
CA ASN A 108 -0.37 -8.82 14.80
C ASN A 108 -0.28 -7.41 14.17
N THR A 109 0.74 -7.11 13.38
CA THR A 109 0.81 -5.89 12.55
C THR A 109 1.14 -6.21 11.10
N TYR A 110 0.55 -5.45 10.18
CA TYR A 110 0.77 -5.60 8.74
C TYR A 110 2.06 -4.90 8.24
N GLU A 111 2.78 -4.18 9.11
CA GLU A 111 3.98 -3.40 8.76
C GLU A 111 5.20 -4.29 8.38
N TYR A 112 5.25 -5.53 8.88
CA TYR A 112 6.37 -6.45 8.63
C TYR A 112 5.97 -7.54 7.62
N PRO A 113 6.53 -7.56 6.40
CA PRO A 113 6.26 -8.65 5.45
C PRO A 113 7.00 -9.93 5.87
N GLY A 114 6.25 -10.99 6.17
CA GLY A 114 6.77 -12.32 6.53
C GLY A 114 5.72 -13.17 7.26
N GLU A 115 6.09 -14.40 7.66
CA GLU A 115 5.20 -15.29 8.43
C GLU A 115 5.09 -14.90 9.93
N ASP A 116 5.97 -14.02 10.42
CA ASP A 116 6.10 -13.63 11.83
C ASP A 116 5.63 -12.18 12.11
N CYS A 117 4.42 -11.83 11.71
CA CYS A 117 3.79 -10.52 11.98
C CYS A 117 3.34 -10.30 13.45
N ILE A 118 3.66 -11.22 14.37
CA ILE A 118 3.06 -11.34 15.70
C ILE A 118 3.83 -10.48 16.73
N ILE A 119 3.15 -9.47 17.28
CA ILE A 119 3.62 -8.63 18.40
C ILE A 119 3.62 -9.42 19.72
N GLY A 120 2.67 -10.33 19.91
CA GLY A 120 2.68 -11.24 21.04
C GLY A 120 1.34 -11.93 21.33
N TYR A 121 1.35 -12.77 22.37
CA TYR A 121 0.18 -13.50 22.87
C TYR A 121 -0.21 -13.04 24.28
N PHE A 122 -1.50 -12.81 24.49
CA PHE A 122 -2.03 -12.12 25.67
C PHE A 122 -3.23 -12.84 26.28
N ALA A 123 -3.37 -12.69 27.61
CA ALA A 123 -4.46 -13.29 28.39
C ALA A 123 -5.75 -12.45 28.42
N SER A 124 -5.80 -11.31 27.73
CA SER A 124 -7.01 -10.48 27.58
C SER A 124 -6.92 -9.58 26.35
N ALA A 125 -8.08 -9.16 25.84
CA ALA A 125 -8.18 -8.16 24.77
C ALA A 125 -7.54 -6.81 25.18
N GLU A 126 -7.74 -6.36 26.43
CA GLU A 126 -7.12 -5.15 27.00
C GLU A 126 -5.58 -5.17 26.87
N LEU A 127 -4.93 -6.27 27.25
CA LEU A 127 -3.46 -6.39 27.15
C LEU A 127 -2.98 -6.46 25.70
N ALA A 128 -3.73 -7.15 24.83
CA ALA A 128 -3.44 -7.25 23.41
C ALA A 128 -3.54 -5.88 22.69
N TYR A 129 -4.55 -5.08 23.05
CA TYR A 129 -4.77 -3.73 22.56
C TYR A 129 -3.70 -2.75 23.06
N GLU A 130 -3.36 -2.81 24.35
CA GLU A 130 -2.27 -2.01 24.90
C GLU A 130 -0.92 -2.33 24.24
N ALA A 131 -0.69 -3.56 23.80
CA ALA A 131 0.49 -3.94 23.04
C ALA A 131 0.48 -3.34 21.63
N GLY A 132 -0.59 -3.57 20.85
CA GLY A 132 -0.70 -3.02 19.49
C GLY A 132 -0.55 -1.50 19.44
N ARG A 133 -1.19 -0.77 20.37
CA ARG A 133 -1.06 0.69 20.48
C ARG A 133 0.34 1.18 20.85
N ARG A 134 1.22 0.34 21.43
CA ARG A 134 2.59 0.75 21.76
C ARG A 134 3.52 0.75 20.55
N GLU A 135 3.20 -0.03 19.52
CA GLU A 135 4.01 -0.10 18.29
C GLU A 135 3.80 1.12 17.38
N GLY A 136 2.61 1.75 17.41
CA GLY A 136 2.31 2.96 16.63
C GLY A 136 2.02 2.73 15.14
N PHE A 137 1.77 1.47 14.75
CA PHE A 137 1.33 1.05 13.41
C PHE A 137 -0.11 0.54 13.46
N ALA A 138 -0.73 0.33 12.30
CA ALA A 138 -1.99 -0.41 12.24
C ALA A 138 -1.79 -1.86 12.73
N PHE A 139 -2.76 -2.39 13.46
CA PHE A 139 -2.65 -3.69 14.11
C PHE A 139 -3.99 -4.43 14.18
N LYS A 140 -3.90 -5.75 14.29
CA LYS A 140 -5.04 -6.66 14.43
C LYS A 140 -4.91 -7.45 15.72
N ILE A 141 -6.02 -7.70 16.39
CA ILE A 141 -6.09 -8.63 17.52
C ILE A 141 -6.96 -9.81 17.10
N GLU A 142 -6.39 -11.01 17.10
CA GLU A 142 -7.07 -12.26 16.78
C GLU A 142 -7.28 -13.09 18.05
N LYS A 143 -8.51 -13.56 18.28
CA LYS A 143 -8.88 -14.37 19.44
C LYS A 143 -8.85 -15.85 19.04
N PHE A 144 -8.10 -16.67 19.77
CA PHE A 144 -7.95 -18.11 19.52
C PHE A 144 -8.49 -18.94 20.68
N GLN A 145 -9.18 -20.03 20.37
CA GLN A 145 -9.58 -21.01 21.38
C GLN A 145 -8.42 -21.95 21.72
N ILE A 146 -8.18 -22.19 23.01
CA ILE A 146 -7.22 -23.17 23.51
C ILE A 146 -7.87 -24.57 23.46
N ILE A 147 -7.41 -25.41 22.54
CA ILE A 147 -7.95 -26.74 22.30
C ILE A 147 -7.15 -27.80 23.08
N GLY A 148 -7.77 -28.41 24.08
CA GLY A 148 -7.30 -29.61 24.77
C GLY A 148 -8.20 -30.83 24.47
N GLU A 149 -7.91 -31.98 25.09
CA GLU A 149 -8.60 -33.26 24.81
C GLU A 149 -10.12 -33.19 25.05
N ASP A 150 -10.56 -32.50 26.09
CA ASP A 150 -11.98 -32.32 26.45
C ASP A 150 -12.60 -31.00 25.92
N THR A 151 -11.87 -30.19 25.15
CA THR A 151 -12.39 -28.91 24.67
C THR A 151 -13.42 -29.11 23.56
N VAL A 152 -14.67 -28.69 23.81
CA VAL A 152 -15.67 -28.51 22.75
C VAL A 152 -15.20 -27.37 21.84
N LYS A 153 -14.71 -27.74 20.65
CA LYS A 153 -14.25 -26.78 19.64
C LYS A 153 -15.40 -25.89 19.19
N MET A 154 -15.15 -24.59 19.13
CA MET A 154 -16.00 -23.67 18.37
C MET A 154 -15.86 -24.00 16.89
N LYS A 155 -16.99 -24.27 16.22
CA LYS A 155 -16.99 -24.46 14.77
C LYS A 155 -17.01 -23.09 14.11
N GLN A 156 -16.08 -22.86 13.20
CA GLN A 156 -16.18 -21.77 12.26
C GLN A 156 -17.31 -22.08 11.27
N TRP A 157 -17.77 -21.07 10.55
CA TRP A 157 -18.80 -21.24 9.54
C TRP A 157 -18.75 -20.11 8.51
N SER A 158 -19.26 -20.35 7.31
CA SER A 158 -19.44 -19.34 6.27
C SER A 158 -20.92 -19.19 5.94
N VAL A 159 -21.32 -17.99 5.51
CA VAL A 159 -22.63 -17.80 4.87
C VAL A 159 -22.45 -18.05 3.37
N VAL A 160 -23.22 -18.99 2.84
CA VAL A 160 -23.25 -19.36 1.43
C VAL A 160 -24.24 -18.46 0.71
N SER A 161 -23.82 -17.91 -0.44
CA SER A 161 -24.63 -16.97 -1.21
C SER A 161 -26.06 -17.47 -1.49
N PRO A 162 -27.09 -16.61 -1.37
CA PRO A 162 -28.49 -16.96 -1.68
C PRO A 162 -28.70 -17.40 -3.13
N ILE A 163 -27.74 -17.13 -4.02
CA ILE A 163 -27.72 -17.62 -5.40
C ILE A 163 -27.59 -19.15 -5.44
N LEU A 164 -26.71 -19.70 -4.59
CA LEU A 164 -26.40 -21.13 -4.52
C LEU A 164 -27.39 -21.87 -3.63
N VAL A 165 -27.78 -21.27 -2.50
CA VAL A 165 -28.69 -21.88 -1.52
C VAL A 165 -29.83 -20.92 -1.20
N LYS A 166 -31.02 -21.18 -1.76
CA LYS A 166 -32.23 -20.35 -1.55
C LYS A 166 -32.89 -20.51 -0.19
N ASP A 167 -32.52 -21.55 0.54
CA ASP A 167 -33.08 -21.92 1.83
C ASP A 167 -32.19 -21.36 2.94
N VAL A 168 -32.65 -20.31 3.63
CA VAL A 168 -31.86 -19.54 4.59
C VAL A 168 -31.31 -20.42 5.71
N ASP A 169 -32.09 -21.41 6.17
CA ASP A 169 -31.67 -22.37 7.20
C ASP A 169 -30.52 -23.29 6.73
N LYS A 170 -30.24 -23.33 5.43
CA LYS A 170 -29.13 -24.08 4.80
C LYS A 170 -28.01 -23.19 4.28
N GLN A 171 -28.07 -21.87 4.46
CA GLN A 171 -27.02 -20.94 4.03
C GLN A 171 -25.78 -20.97 4.94
N ILE A 172 -25.74 -21.81 5.98
CA ILE A 172 -24.56 -21.93 6.85
C ILE A 172 -23.82 -23.23 6.58
N GLU A 173 -22.59 -23.11 6.08
CA GLU A 173 -21.64 -24.22 6.00
C GLU A 173 -20.74 -24.19 7.25
N GLU A 174 -20.67 -25.31 7.98
CA GLU A 174 -19.74 -25.45 9.12
C GLU A 174 -18.35 -25.88 8.64
N LEU A 175 -17.32 -25.20 9.15
CA LEU A 175 -15.92 -25.45 8.84
C LEU A 175 -15.19 -25.98 10.09
N ASP A 176 -14.62 -27.18 10.02
CA ASP A 176 -13.71 -27.72 11.04
C ASP A 176 -12.27 -27.38 10.64
N ILE A 177 -11.83 -26.18 11.04
CA ILE A 177 -10.46 -25.68 10.82
C ILE A 177 -9.82 -25.48 12.21
N PRO A 178 -9.17 -26.51 12.78
CA PRO A 178 -8.62 -26.45 14.13
C PRO A 178 -7.47 -25.45 14.23
N GLY A 179 -7.46 -24.64 15.28
CA GLY A 179 -6.37 -23.70 15.57
C GLY A 179 -6.46 -22.34 14.86
N SER A 180 -7.46 -22.14 14.00
CA SER A 180 -7.77 -20.83 13.43
C SER A 180 -8.45 -19.90 14.45
N PRO A 181 -8.38 -18.57 14.27
CA PRO A 181 -9.01 -17.63 15.20
C PRO A 181 -10.56 -17.71 15.13
N VAL A 182 -11.22 -17.42 16.25
CA VAL A 182 -12.68 -17.41 16.36
C VAL A 182 -13.30 -16.02 16.14
N ALA A 183 -12.50 -14.97 16.29
CA ALA A 183 -12.88 -13.59 16.03
C ALA A 183 -11.62 -12.73 15.87
N ALA A 184 -11.74 -11.56 15.22
CA ALA A 184 -10.67 -10.56 15.18
C ALA A 184 -11.22 -9.13 15.13
N LEU A 185 -10.44 -8.20 15.69
CA LEU A 185 -10.65 -6.75 15.62
C LEU A 185 -9.43 -6.10 14.95
N GLU A 186 -9.66 -5.16 14.03
CA GLU A 186 -8.61 -4.45 13.28
C GLU A 186 -8.61 -2.95 13.63
N TYR A 187 -7.42 -2.37 13.80
CA TYR A 187 -7.22 -1.00 14.30
C TYR A 187 -6.27 -0.20 13.41
N ASP A 188 -6.54 1.10 13.28
CA ASP A 188 -5.61 2.06 12.68
C ASP A 188 -4.37 2.32 13.59
N SER A 189 -3.40 3.10 13.10
CA SER A 189 -2.19 3.45 13.85
C SER A 189 -2.41 4.34 15.09
N ASP A 190 -3.57 4.99 15.20
CA ASP A 190 -3.99 5.70 16.42
C ASP A 190 -4.66 4.72 17.44
N GLY A 191 -4.90 3.47 17.04
CA GLY A 191 -5.57 2.44 17.82
C GLY A 191 -7.09 2.58 17.85
N LYS A 192 -7.70 3.12 16.78
CA LYS A 192 -9.14 3.23 16.59
C LYS A 192 -9.65 2.07 15.73
N LEU A 193 -10.80 1.50 16.10
CA LEU A 193 -11.36 0.31 15.45
C LEU A 193 -11.81 0.65 14.01
N ILE A 194 -11.21 -0.03 13.03
CA ILE A 194 -11.52 0.13 11.61
C ILE A 194 -12.47 -0.97 11.12
N ASP A 195 -12.24 -2.24 11.45
CA ASP A 195 -13.08 -3.36 11.02
C ASP A 195 -13.02 -4.56 11.98
N TYR A 196 -13.90 -5.55 11.79
CA TYR A 196 -13.93 -6.75 12.62
C TYR A 196 -14.70 -7.94 12.02
N TRP A 197 -14.46 -9.14 12.55
CA TRP A 197 -15.32 -10.31 12.34
C TRP A 197 -15.38 -11.22 13.57
N SER A 198 -16.43 -12.04 13.68
CA SER A 198 -16.61 -12.99 14.79
C SER A 198 -17.50 -14.17 14.41
N TYR A 199 -17.06 -15.38 14.78
CA TYR A 199 -17.85 -16.62 14.77
C TYR A 199 -18.47 -16.94 16.14
N GLU A 200 -18.24 -16.10 17.16
CA GLU A 200 -18.73 -16.31 18.52
C GLU A 200 -20.22 -16.00 18.68
N VAL A 201 -20.76 -15.15 17.79
CA VAL A 201 -22.19 -14.78 17.75
C VAL A 201 -23.02 -15.97 17.22
N SER A 202 -24.30 -16.03 17.60
CA SER A 202 -25.19 -17.10 17.14
C SER A 202 -25.35 -17.09 15.61
N LYS A 203 -25.56 -18.29 15.06
CA LYS A 203 -25.81 -18.51 13.63
C LYS A 203 -27.07 -17.79 13.16
N GLU A 204 -28.07 -17.80 14.01
CA GLU A 204 -29.36 -17.16 13.82
C GLU A 204 -29.19 -15.63 13.76
N ASP A 205 -28.48 -15.03 14.71
CA ASP A 205 -28.20 -13.59 14.71
C ASP A 205 -27.29 -13.18 13.53
N LYS A 206 -26.37 -14.04 13.07
CA LYS A 206 -25.59 -13.77 11.84
C LYS A 206 -26.49 -13.70 10.61
N LEU A 207 -27.35 -14.69 10.40
CA LEU A 207 -28.25 -14.71 9.23
C LEU A 207 -29.22 -13.52 9.22
N LEU A 208 -29.54 -12.94 10.38
CA LEU A 208 -30.31 -11.70 10.44
C LEU A 208 -29.58 -10.54 9.76
N VAL A 209 -28.26 -10.37 9.95
CA VAL A 209 -27.50 -9.19 9.49
C VAL A 209 -26.66 -9.41 8.23
N ASP A 210 -26.32 -10.67 7.94
CA ASP A 210 -25.41 -11.04 6.85
C ASP A 210 -25.91 -12.27 6.11
N SER A 211 -27.10 -12.16 5.53
CA SER A 211 -27.71 -13.17 4.64
C SER A 211 -27.15 -13.13 3.22
N LEU A 212 -26.11 -12.32 2.95
CA LEU A 212 -25.60 -11.96 1.62
C LEU A 212 -26.71 -11.53 0.63
N GLY A 213 -27.84 -11.03 1.16
CA GLY A 213 -29.03 -10.72 0.39
C GLY A 213 -29.23 -9.23 0.20
N ARG A 214 -29.36 -8.79 -1.05
CA ARG A 214 -29.65 -7.39 -1.47
C ARG A 214 -30.96 -6.76 -0.93
N HIS A 215 -31.71 -7.47 -0.08
CA HIS A 215 -32.86 -6.94 0.65
C HIS A 215 -32.46 -6.23 1.95
N ARG A 216 -31.25 -6.52 2.46
CA ARG A 216 -30.58 -5.79 3.54
C ARG A 216 -29.90 -4.52 3.01
N PHE A 217 -29.59 -3.54 3.86
CA PHE A 217 -28.91 -2.32 3.43
C PHE A 217 -27.41 -2.57 3.25
N GLU A 218 -26.81 -3.40 4.09
CA GLU A 218 -25.39 -3.76 4.07
C GLU A 218 -24.93 -4.24 2.67
N ASN A 219 -25.79 -5.00 1.99
CA ASN A 219 -25.52 -5.63 0.68
C ASN A 219 -26.41 -5.08 -0.46
N ALA A 220 -27.02 -3.89 -0.34
CA ALA A 220 -27.89 -3.39 -1.39
C ALA A 220 -27.09 -2.95 -2.62
N TYR A 221 -27.52 -3.32 -3.84
CA TYR A 221 -27.01 -2.68 -5.05
C TYR A 221 -27.42 -1.20 -5.06
N VAL A 222 -26.43 -0.30 -5.04
CA VAL A 222 -26.63 1.15 -5.19
C VAL A 222 -26.30 1.56 -6.62
N VAL A 223 -27.16 2.35 -7.25
CA VAL A 223 -26.83 2.93 -8.55
C VAL A 223 -25.86 4.10 -8.34
N LEU A 224 -24.62 3.92 -8.77
CA LEU A 224 -23.58 4.93 -8.66
C LEU A 224 -23.49 5.78 -9.94
N PRO A 225 -23.39 7.12 -9.85
CA PRO A 225 -23.10 7.95 -11.01
C PRO A 225 -21.72 7.61 -11.58
N ASN A 226 -21.68 7.22 -12.86
CA ASN A 226 -20.45 6.97 -13.59
C ASN A 226 -20.15 8.17 -14.52
N PRO A 227 -19.21 9.08 -14.16
CA PRO A 227 -18.81 10.16 -15.04
C PRO A 227 -17.88 9.71 -16.19
N PHE A 228 -17.30 8.51 -16.12
CA PHE A 228 -16.15 8.15 -16.93
C PHE A 228 -16.54 7.53 -18.28
N GLU A 229 -15.87 7.95 -19.34
CA GLU A 229 -16.11 7.48 -20.71
C GLU A 229 -15.17 6.34 -21.12
N LEU A 230 -15.61 5.51 -22.08
CA LEU A 230 -14.82 4.38 -22.57
C LEU A 230 -13.44 4.85 -23.07
N GLY A 231 -12.41 4.32 -22.44
CA GLY A 231 -11.03 4.62 -22.80
C GLY A 231 -10.43 5.86 -22.14
N GLU A 232 -11.15 6.56 -21.26
CA GLU A 232 -10.55 7.55 -20.35
C GLU A 232 -9.55 6.90 -19.39
N TYR A 233 -8.59 7.69 -18.92
CA TYR A 233 -7.62 7.28 -17.92
C TYR A 233 -8.06 7.71 -16.53
N VAL A 234 -8.05 6.75 -15.61
CA VAL A 234 -8.49 6.93 -14.23
C VAL A 234 -7.49 6.28 -13.28
N ARG A 235 -7.53 6.69 -12.02
CA ARG A 235 -6.68 6.19 -10.95
C ARG A 235 -7.52 5.97 -9.70
N PHE A 236 -7.24 4.89 -8.97
CA PHE A 236 -7.89 4.64 -7.68
C PHE A 236 -7.32 5.61 -6.63
N ILE A 237 -8.18 6.26 -5.87
CA ILE A 237 -7.79 7.29 -4.88
C ILE A 237 -6.92 6.65 -3.80
N GLY A 238 -5.83 7.35 -3.42
CA GLY A 238 -4.82 6.80 -2.52
C GLY A 238 -3.78 5.89 -3.20
N THR A 239 -3.88 5.65 -4.52
CA THR A 239 -2.87 4.90 -5.29
C THR A 239 -2.25 5.74 -6.40
N THR A 240 -1.17 5.23 -6.98
CA THR A 240 -0.54 5.72 -8.21
C THR A 240 -0.97 4.96 -9.46
N GLU A 241 -1.67 3.81 -9.32
CA GLU A 241 -1.98 2.91 -10.44
C GLU A 241 -3.00 3.53 -11.40
N ILE A 242 -2.54 3.90 -12.60
CA ILE A 242 -3.38 4.45 -13.66
C ILE A 242 -3.89 3.30 -14.54
N GLY A 243 -5.21 3.14 -14.54
CA GLY A 243 -5.91 2.24 -15.44
C GLY A 243 -6.71 2.98 -16.51
N ARG A 244 -7.26 2.23 -17.45
CA ARG A 244 -8.10 2.72 -18.54
C ARG A 244 -9.51 2.12 -18.42
N VAL A 245 -10.52 2.97 -18.53
CA VAL A 245 -11.93 2.57 -18.46
C VAL A 245 -12.26 1.64 -19.63
N ASP A 246 -12.76 0.45 -19.35
CA ASP A 246 -13.10 -0.62 -20.30
C ASP A 246 -14.60 -0.94 -20.30
N VAL A 247 -15.43 0.07 -20.05
CA VAL A 247 -16.89 -0.01 -20.15
C VAL A 247 -17.41 1.25 -20.84
N SER A 248 -18.38 1.09 -21.76
CA SER A 248 -19.07 2.24 -22.35
C SER A 248 -20.25 2.69 -21.48
N GLN A 249 -20.68 3.94 -21.62
CA GLN A 249 -21.89 4.43 -20.95
C GLN A 249 -23.15 3.61 -21.33
N GLU A 250 -23.21 3.08 -22.56
CA GLU A 250 -24.29 2.17 -22.99
C GLU A 250 -24.23 0.81 -22.27
N ASP A 251 -23.02 0.25 -22.10
CA ASP A 251 -22.81 -1.00 -21.38
C ASP A 251 -23.08 -0.83 -19.88
N TRP A 252 -22.66 0.28 -19.28
CA TRP A 252 -22.95 0.65 -17.90
C TRP A 252 -24.46 0.81 -17.68
N ALA A 253 -25.16 1.57 -18.53
CA ALA A 253 -26.61 1.72 -18.44
C ALA A 253 -27.37 0.39 -18.61
N ARG A 254 -26.89 -0.49 -19.51
CA ARG A 254 -27.42 -1.86 -19.67
C ARG A 254 -27.18 -2.71 -18.43
N TYR A 255 -26.02 -2.58 -17.81
CA TYR A 255 -25.65 -3.30 -16.59
C TYR A 255 -26.47 -2.82 -15.38
N VAL A 256 -26.56 -1.50 -15.13
CA VAL A 256 -27.43 -0.92 -14.09
C VAL A 256 -28.87 -1.42 -14.23
N LYS A 257 -29.41 -1.44 -15.46
CA LYS A 257 -30.76 -1.95 -15.72
C LYS A 257 -30.91 -3.45 -15.43
N LYS A 258 -29.86 -4.26 -15.64
CA LYS A 258 -29.83 -5.66 -15.20
C LYS A 258 -29.85 -5.72 -13.67
N ALA A 259 -28.93 -5.04 -12.99
CA ALA A 259 -28.79 -5.05 -11.54
C ALA A 259 -30.05 -4.56 -10.81
N GLN A 260 -30.81 -3.63 -11.40
CA GLN A 260 -32.10 -3.15 -10.86
C GLN A 260 -33.30 -4.10 -11.13
N ALA A 261 -33.14 -5.22 -11.83
CA ALA A 261 -34.24 -6.15 -12.07
C ALA A 261 -34.72 -6.82 -10.76
N PRO A 262 -36.02 -7.14 -10.60
CA PRO A 262 -36.55 -7.71 -9.35
C PRO A 262 -35.94 -9.06 -8.93
N ASP A 263 -35.42 -9.81 -9.89
CA ASP A 263 -34.77 -11.11 -9.72
C ASP A 263 -33.23 -11.05 -9.84
N ALA A 264 -32.66 -9.85 -10.02
CA ALA A 264 -31.21 -9.69 -10.11
C ALA A 264 -30.54 -9.93 -8.76
N ILE A 265 -29.36 -10.51 -8.85
CA ILE A 265 -28.54 -11.01 -7.75
C ILE A 265 -27.43 -10.03 -7.35
N ASP A 266 -27.18 -9.04 -8.20
CA ASP A 266 -26.11 -8.06 -8.08
C ASP A 266 -26.24 -7.25 -6.76
N ASP A 267 -25.13 -7.03 -6.07
CA ASP A 267 -25.02 -6.37 -4.76
C ASP A 267 -24.16 -5.08 -4.79
N TYR A 268 -23.75 -4.56 -3.63
CA TYR A 268 -22.93 -3.33 -3.57
C TYR A 268 -21.57 -3.50 -4.27
N SER A 269 -20.93 -4.67 -4.17
CA SER A 269 -19.62 -4.93 -4.77
C SER A 269 -19.68 -4.98 -6.30
N ASP A 270 -20.83 -5.42 -6.85
CA ASP A 270 -21.08 -5.40 -8.28
C ASP A 270 -21.43 -3.99 -8.82
N ALA A 271 -21.54 -2.96 -7.97
CA ALA A 271 -21.68 -1.55 -8.39
C ALA A 271 -20.32 -0.97 -8.83
N SER A 272 -19.67 -1.64 -9.79
CA SER A 272 -18.29 -1.38 -10.20
C SER A 272 -18.14 -1.30 -11.72
N ILE A 273 -17.09 -0.61 -12.17
CA ILE A 273 -16.72 -0.50 -13.58
C ILE A 273 -15.39 -1.20 -13.86
N THR A 274 -15.28 -1.79 -15.05
CA THR A 274 -14.07 -2.50 -15.47
C THR A 274 -12.98 -1.50 -15.82
N ILE A 275 -11.85 -1.59 -15.13
CA ILE A 275 -10.63 -0.82 -15.40
C ILE A 275 -9.55 -1.79 -15.88
N ARG A 276 -9.00 -1.58 -17.08
CA ARG A 276 -7.86 -2.36 -17.63
C ARG A 276 -6.53 -1.66 -17.35
N TYR A 277 -5.48 -2.46 -17.17
CA TYR A 277 -4.13 -1.96 -16.97
C TYR A 277 -3.18 -2.37 -18.10
N ASN A 278 -2.25 -1.47 -18.44
CA ASN A 278 -1.43 -1.63 -19.65
C ASN A 278 -0.31 -2.67 -19.51
N TYR A 279 0.06 -3.09 -18.29
CA TYR A 279 1.11 -4.09 -18.07
C TYR A 279 0.73 -5.52 -18.47
N ASN A 280 -0.57 -5.83 -18.60
CA ASN A 280 -1.04 -7.14 -19.06
C ASN A 280 -2.43 -7.01 -19.72
N LYS A 281 -2.58 -7.53 -20.95
CA LYS A 281 -3.85 -7.52 -21.71
C LYS A 281 -5.04 -8.15 -20.98
N TRP A 282 -4.78 -8.99 -19.97
CA TRP A 282 -5.79 -9.63 -19.11
C TRP A 282 -5.95 -8.95 -17.75
N ALA A 283 -5.05 -8.06 -17.33
CA ALA A 283 -5.16 -7.36 -16.05
C ALA A 283 -6.31 -6.36 -16.11
N HIS A 284 -7.31 -6.60 -15.27
CA HIS A 284 -8.43 -5.71 -15.06
C HIS A 284 -8.92 -5.86 -13.62
N ASN A 285 -9.36 -4.75 -13.05
CA ASN A 285 -10.06 -4.71 -11.77
C ASN A 285 -11.49 -4.21 -11.99
N HIS A 286 -12.39 -4.65 -11.12
CA HIS A 286 -13.75 -4.13 -11.02
C HIS A 286 -13.78 -3.14 -9.86
N LEU A 287 -13.78 -1.84 -10.17
CA LEU A 287 -13.60 -0.78 -9.18
C LEU A 287 -14.87 0.09 -9.09
N SER A 288 -15.29 0.43 -7.87
CA SER A 288 -16.42 1.34 -7.67
C SER A 288 -16.07 2.76 -8.16
N PRO A 289 -16.94 3.41 -8.97
CA PRO A 289 -16.72 4.77 -9.45
C PRO A 289 -16.40 5.79 -8.35
N LEU A 290 -16.91 5.60 -7.13
CA LEU A 290 -16.72 6.52 -6.00
C LEU A 290 -15.25 6.77 -5.64
N TYR A 291 -14.40 5.79 -5.93
CA TYR A 291 -12.97 5.78 -5.57
C TYR A 291 -12.06 6.03 -6.78
N LEU A 292 -12.60 6.44 -7.93
CA LEU A 292 -11.83 6.73 -9.15
C LEU A 292 -11.78 8.23 -9.42
N GLU A 293 -10.65 8.74 -9.89
CA GLU A 293 -10.56 10.10 -10.46
C GLU A 293 -9.98 10.09 -11.87
N ARG A 294 -10.40 11.04 -12.70
CA ARG A 294 -9.79 11.25 -14.01
C ARG A 294 -8.34 11.71 -13.87
N VAL A 295 -7.49 11.16 -14.73
CA VAL A 295 -6.10 11.55 -14.86
C VAL A 295 -5.87 12.14 -16.24
N ASN A 296 -5.57 13.44 -16.30
CA ASN A 296 -5.08 14.05 -17.53
C ASN A 296 -3.60 13.69 -17.71
N ILE A 297 -3.32 12.82 -18.69
CA ILE A 297 -1.97 12.33 -19.02
C ILE A 297 -0.96 13.46 -19.27
N ASP A 298 -1.40 14.59 -19.85
CA ASP A 298 -0.53 15.76 -20.10
C ASP A 298 -0.01 16.42 -18.81
N THR A 299 -0.56 16.05 -17.65
CA THR A 299 -0.21 16.59 -16.32
C THR A 299 0.08 15.50 -15.27
N ALA A 300 0.08 14.22 -15.66
CA ALA A 300 0.06 13.09 -14.72
C ALA A 300 1.43 12.73 -14.12
N TYR A 301 2.53 13.30 -14.64
CA TYR A 301 3.89 12.92 -14.28
C TYR A 301 4.60 14.06 -13.53
N THR A 302 4.29 14.19 -12.24
CA THR A 302 5.08 15.01 -11.29
C THR A 302 5.11 14.35 -9.91
N ILE A 303 5.65 13.12 -9.86
CA ILE A 303 6.02 12.43 -8.62
C ILE A 303 7.49 11.96 -8.78
N PRO A 304 8.41 12.25 -7.83
CA PRO A 304 9.80 11.77 -7.91
C PRO A 304 9.93 10.28 -7.51
N MET A 305 11.12 9.65 -7.61
CA MET A 305 11.19 8.18 -7.77
C MET A 305 12.53 7.50 -7.37
N VAL A 306 12.57 6.20 -6.99
CA VAL A 306 13.78 5.38 -6.58
C VAL A 306 13.51 3.86 -6.38
N LEU A 307 14.46 2.97 -6.72
CA LEU A 307 14.37 1.51 -7.03
C LEU A 307 14.72 0.40 -5.97
N SER A 308 15.11 -0.79 -6.50
CA SER A 308 15.62 -2.07 -5.97
C SER A 308 16.10 -3.00 -7.12
N GLY A 309 16.72 -4.15 -6.83
CA GLY A 309 17.12 -5.18 -7.82
C GLY A 309 17.72 -6.48 -7.25
N HIS A 310 18.30 -7.30 -8.14
CA HIS A 310 18.57 -8.74 -7.92
C HIS A 310 19.90 -9.23 -8.52
N ASP A 311 20.54 -10.23 -7.90
CA ASP A 311 21.86 -10.82 -8.26
C ASP A 311 21.80 -11.86 -9.41
N SER A 312 22.80 -11.84 -10.31
CA SER A 312 23.35 -13.04 -10.95
C SER A 312 24.70 -12.79 -11.69
N GLY A 313 25.60 -11.95 -11.16
CA GLY A 313 26.90 -11.71 -11.82
C GLY A 313 27.81 -10.66 -11.17
N ASN A 314 29.13 -10.79 -11.40
CA ASN A 314 30.20 -9.93 -10.84
C ASN A 314 30.28 -8.53 -11.49
N SER A 315 29.14 -7.86 -11.65
CA SER A 315 29.00 -6.55 -12.28
C SER A 315 28.01 -5.69 -11.49
N TYR A 316 28.33 -4.41 -11.36
CA TYR A 316 27.39 -3.37 -10.99
C TYR A 316 26.57 -2.98 -12.22
N TRP A 317 25.26 -2.81 -12.04
CA TRP A 317 24.34 -2.43 -13.11
C TRP A 317 23.84 -1.00 -12.87
N ILE A 318 23.90 -0.17 -13.90
CA ILE A 318 23.41 1.22 -13.87
C ILE A 318 22.29 1.33 -14.91
N ARG A 319 21.08 1.72 -14.48
CA ARG A 319 19.90 1.79 -15.36
C ARG A 319 18.91 2.89 -14.92
N PRO A 320 18.18 3.50 -15.89
CA PRO A 320 17.02 4.37 -15.66
C PRO A 320 15.74 3.53 -15.51
N VAL A 321 14.73 4.07 -14.83
CA VAL A 321 13.72 3.26 -14.09
C VAL A 321 12.52 4.06 -13.58
N LYS A 322 11.49 3.37 -13.06
CA LYS A 322 10.38 3.96 -12.29
C LYS A 322 10.05 3.19 -11.01
N VAL A 323 9.44 3.87 -10.04
CA VAL A 323 8.94 3.35 -8.75
C VAL A 323 7.62 3.99 -8.35
N GLN A 324 6.77 3.18 -7.72
CA GLN A 324 5.33 3.39 -7.75
C GLN A 324 4.68 3.79 -6.40
N ASP A 325 5.38 3.87 -5.27
CA ASP A 325 4.72 4.00 -3.94
C ASP A 325 5.12 5.20 -3.03
N GLU A 326 4.20 5.58 -2.13
CA GLU A 326 4.34 6.64 -1.13
C GLU A 326 4.90 6.16 0.24
N GLY A 327 5.07 4.85 0.48
CA GLY A 327 5.51 4.23 1.73
C GLY A 327 6.93 3.65 1.71
N HIS A 328 7.09 2.41 2.20
CA HIS A 328 8.33 1.64 2.20
C HIS A 328 8.52 0.95 0.84
N ILE A 329 9.71 1.07 0.24
CA ILE A 329 9.93 0.66 -1.16
C ILE A 329 10.31 -0.80 -1.26
N TYR A 330 9.62 -1.54 -2.14
CA TYR A 330 9.84 -2.96 -2.43
C TYR A 330 10.36 -3.21 -3.86
N LEU A 331 10.96 -4.38 -4.10
CA LEU A 331 11.46 -4.77 -5.42
C LEU A 331 10.38 -4.84 -6.51
N SER A 332 9.18 -5.31 -6.15
CA SER A 332 8.03 -5.39 -7.06
C SER A 332 7.55 -4.03 -7.57
N GLU A 333 7.88 -2.94 -6.87
CA GLU A 333 7.44 -1.59 -7.21
C GLU A 333 8.36 -0.93 -8.22
N VAL A 334 9.37 -1.66 -8.72
CA VAL A 334 10.45 -1.14 -9.54
C VAL A 334 10.32 -1.58 -10.99
N GLU A 335 9.95 -0.63 -11.85
CA GLU A 335 9.95 -0.80 -13.30
C GLU A 335 11.35 -0.49 -13.86
N GLU A 336 12.01 -1.48 -14.45
CA GLU A 336 13.30 -1.30 -15.10
C GLU A 336 13.15 -0.82 -16.55
N LEU A 337 13.83 0.27 -16.92
CA LEU A 337 13.85 0.76 -18.30
C LEU A 337 15.16 0.38 -18.99
N ASN A 338 15.05 -0.11 -20.23
CA ASN A 338 16.19 -0.14 -21.15
C ASN A 338 16.49 1.30 -21.61
N PRO A 339 17.75 1.75 -21.74
CA PRO A 339 18.99 0.96 -21.79
C PRO A 339 19.73 0.85 -20.45
N GLU A 340 20.67 -0.09 -20.38
CA GLU A 340 21.49 -0.38 -19.20
C GLU A 340 23.00 -0.23 -19.45
N ILE A 341 23.76 -0.11 -18.36
CA ILE A 341 25.22 -0.17 -18.31
C ILE A 341 25.61 -1.26 -17.31
N SER A 342 26.29 -2.30 -17.77
CA SER A 342 27.06 -3.20 -16.89
C SER A 342 28.48 -2.65 -16.71
N VAL A 343 28.97 -2.66 -15.47
CA VAL A 343 30.35 -2.31 -15.08
C VAL A 343 30.90 -3.45 -14.18
N PRO A 344 32.00 -4.14 -14.55
CA PRO A 344 32.53 -5.22 -13.71
C PRO A 344 32.95 -4.72 -12.32
N ALA A 345 32.79 -5.56 -11.30
CA ALA A 345 32.98 -5.16 -9.90
C ALA A 345 34.40 -4.62 -9.61
N GLU A 346 35.41 -5.23 -10.22
CA GLU A 346 36.82 -4.81 -10.11
C GLU A 346 37.11 -3.40 -10.64
N HIS A 347 36.22 -2.83 -11.45
CA HIS A 347 36.30 -1.46 -11.96
C HIS A 347 35.52 -0.45 -11.10
N VAL A 348 34.55 -0.92 -10.31
CA VAL A 348 33.80 -0.08 -9.36
C VAL A 348 34.53 0.06 -8.02
N ASP A 349 35.14 -1.03 -7.54
CA ASP A 349 35.88 -1.04 -6.28
C ASP A 349 36.99 0.02 -6.22
N GLY A 350 36.94 0.86 -5.17
CA GLY A 350 37.90 1.94 -4.94
C GLY A 350 37.43 3.28 -5.50
N ILE A 351 38.04 3.75 -6.59
CA ILE A 351 37.88 5.14 -7.08
C ILE A 351 36.42 5.45 -7.44
N VAL A 352 35.77 4.59 -8.24
CA VAL A 352 34.38 4.79 -8.67
C VAL A 352 33.43 4.68 -7.48
N TYR A 353 33.61 3.68 -6.61
CA TYR A 353 32.83 3.51 -5.38
C TYR A 353 32.86 4.77 -4.48
N GLU A 354 34.03 5.36 -4.21
CA GLU A 354 34.12 6.56 -3.36
C GLU A 354 33.53 7.82 -4.04
N ILE A 355 33.53 7.89 -5.37
CA ILE A 355 32.80 8.93 -6.12
C ILE A 355 31.28 8.71 -5.98
N PHE A 356 30.80 7.50 -6.20
CA PHE A 356 29.37 7.16 -6.16
C PHE A 356 28.79 7.34 -4.75
N LYS A 357 29.54 6.93 -3.73
CA LYS A 357 29.22 7.14 -2.31
C LYS A 357 29.22 8.62 -1.91
N ARG A 358 30.05 9.47 -2.52
CA ARG A 358 30.08 10.92 -2.26
C ARG A 358 28.78 11.61 -2.70
N TYR A 359 28.19 11.16 -3.80
CA TYR A 359 26.97 11.75 -4.38
C TYR A 359 25.69 10.99 -4.03
N LEU A 360 25.78 9.98 -3.15
CA LEU A 360 24.62 9.26 -2.63
C LEU A 360 23.92 10.13 -1.58
N ASP A 361 22.84 10.81 -1.97
CA ASP A 361 22.05 11.59 -1.04
C ASP A 361 21.16 10.69 -0.18
N MET A 362 21.63 10.34 1.02
CA MET A 362 20.83 9.59 1.99
C MET A 362 19.55 10.32 2.42
N GLU A 363 19.47 11.64 2.23
CA GLU A 363 18.28 12.41 2.57
C GLU A 363 17.21 12.44 1.46
N LEU A 364 17.57 12.02 0.25
CA LEU A 364 16.63 11.78 -0.86
C LEU A 364 15.49 10.89 -0.34
N THR A 365 14.24 11.32 -0.53
CA THR A 365 12.98 10.75 0.04
C THR A 365 13.00 9.24 0.20
N TYR A 366 13.53 8.58 -0.81
CA TYR A 366 13.47 7.16 -1.02
C TYR A 366 14.73 6.42 -0.53
N ASN A 367 15.91 7.07 -0.52
CA ASN A 367 17.09 6.57 0.20
C ASN A 367 16.77 6.44 1.70
N LYS A 368 15.93 7.32 2.26
CA LYS A 368 15.38 7.19 3.62
C LYS A 368 14.47 5.96 3.76
N ARG A 369 13.58 5.74 2.79
CA ARG A 369 12.54 4.68 2.80
C ARG A 369 13.07 3.26 2.61
N ARG A 370 14.37 3.05 2.33
CA ARG A 370 15.00 1.71 2.27
C ARG A 370 15.71 1.27 3.55
N VAL A 371 15.70 2.10 4.61
CA VAL A 371 16.43 1.83 5.86
C VAL A 371 15.55 1.04 6.83
N ARG A 372 16.05 -0.10 7.33
CA ARG A 372 15.39 -0.87 8.40
C ARG A 372 15.83 -0.38 9.77
N PHE A 373 14.85 -0.21 10.65
CA PHE A 373 15.03 0.21 12.02
C PHE A 373 14.68 -0.91 12.99
N ASP A 374 15.39 -0.92 14.10
CA ASP A 374 15.14 -1.72 15.30
C ASP A 374 14.87 -0.75 16.45
N TYR A 375 14.19 -1.22 17.48
CA TYR A 375 13.83 -0.43 18.64
C TYR A 375 14.35 -1.14 19.89
N ASP A 376 15.50 -0.68 20.38
CA ASP A 376 15.99 -1.06 21.70
C ASP A 376 15.42 -0.09 22.76
N PRO A 377 15.53 -0.40 24.07
CA PRO A 377 14.96 0.44 25.14
C PRO A 377 15.47 1.90 25.20
N ASN A 378 16.48 2.26 24.40
CA ASN A 378 17.03 3.61 24.28
C ASN A 378 16.51 4.35 23.03
N GLY A 379 15.70 3.71 22.18
CA GLY A 379 14.99 4.32 21.05
C GLY A 379 15.30 3.71 19.68
N LYS A 380 14.94 4.46 18.63
CA LYS A 380 15.04 4.07 17.23
C LYS A 380 16.49 3.95 16.77
N LYS A 381 16.89 2.77 16.30
CA LYS A 381 18.24 2.45 15.84
C LYS A 381 18.21 1.90 14.42
N VAL A 382 19.08 2.40 13.54
CA VAL A 382 19.28 1.79 12.22
C VAL A 382 20.00 0.45 12.39
N ILE A 383 19.42 -0.64 11.89
CA ILE A 383 20.04 -1.98 11.90
C ILE A 383 20.47 -2.48 10.54
N GLY A 384 20.00 -1.87 9.45
CA GLY A 384 20.46 -2.22 8.11
C GLY A 384 19.65 -1.55 7.01
N PHE A 385 19.89 -2.03 5.80
CA PHE A 385 19.00 -1.82 4.66
C PHE A 385 18.10 -3.06 4.52
N GLY A 386 17.03 -2.98 3.72
CA GLY A 386 16.27 -4.18 3.37
C GLY A 386 17.20 -5.25 2.77
N ILE A 387 17.06 -6.51 3.22
CA ILE A 387 17.85 -7.65 2.69
C ILE A 387 17.58 -7.89 1.19
N ASP A 388 16.51 -7.29 0.69
CA ASP A 388 15.90 -7.47 -0.63
C ASP A 388 16.10 -6.23 -1.53
N MET A 389 17.00 -5.30 -1.14
CA MET A 389 17.14 -3.95 -1.71
C MET A 389 18.60 -3.58 -2.06
N ILE A 390 19.15 -4.15 -3.13
CA ILE A 390 20.59 -4.00 -3.49
C ILE A 390 20.95 -2.66 -4.20
N HIS A 391 20.04 -1.68 -4.21
CA HIS A 391 20.13 -0.49 -5.04
C HIS A 391 20.48 0.79 -4.28
N ASN A 392 21.27 1.64 -4.95
CA ASN A 392 21.59 3.01 -4.55
C ASN A 392 21.06 4.01 -5.58
N PHE A 393 20.90 5.27 -5.14
CA PHE A 393 19.95 6.20 -5.74
C PHE A 393 20.42 7.62 -5.89
N TYR A 394 20.10 8.16 -7.06
CA TYR A 394 20.60 9.41 -7.53
C TYR A 394 19.55 10.03 -8.47
N ASP A 395 19.09 11.22 -8.13
CA ASP A 395 18.41 12.08 -9.09
C ASP A 395 19.37 12.56 -10.19
N ALA A 396 18.82 13.25 -11.19
CA ALA A 396 19.60 13.78 -12.31
C ALA A 396 20.68 14.79 -11.87
N GLU A 397 20.45 15.59 -10.83
CA GLU A 397 21.41 16.60 -10.36
C GLU A 397 22.63 15.92 -9.69
N HIS A 398 22.38 14.89 -8.88
CA HIS A 398 23.42 14.10 -8.22
C HIS A 398 24.23 13.27 -9.22
N ILE A 399 23.59 12.68 -10.24
CA ILE A 399 24.35 12.01 -11.32
C ILE A 399 25.13 13.01 -12.18
N GLU A 400 24.58 14.18 -12.52
CA GLU A 400 25.34 15.18 -13.31
C GLU A 400 26.62 15.57 -12.57
N LYS A 401 26.54 15.86 -11.26
CA LYS A 401 27.71 16.14 -10.42
C LYS A 401 28.69 14.95 -10.35
N LEU A 402 28.18 13.72 -10.25
CA LEU A 402 28.96 12.49 -10.26
C LEU A 402 29.71 12.31 -11.58
N SER A 403 29.06 12.52 -12.73
CA SER A 403 29.67 12.45 -14.07
C SER A 403 30.75 13.52 -14.26
N TYR A 404 30.51 14.76 -13.81
CA TYR A 404 31.55 15.78 -13.78
C TYR A 404 32.74 15.38 -12.89
N ASN A 405 32.50 14.68 -11.77
CA ASN A 405 33.57 14.20 -10.89
C ASN A 405 34.36 13.05 -11.52
N LEU A 406 33.70 12.08 -12.17
CA LEU A 406 34.36 11.03 -12.95
C LEU A 406 35.32 11.61 -14.00
N ILE A 407 34.86 12.61 -14.76
CA ILE A 407 35.69 13.32 -15.75
C ILE A 407 36.85 14.04 -15.05
N ALA A 408 36.61 14.78 -13.97
CA ALA A 408 37.66 15.49 -13.23
C ALA A 408 38.73 14.56 -12.67
N VAL A 409 38.32 13.43 -12.10
CA VAL A 409 39.21 12.39 -11.57
C VAL A 409 40.00 11.72 -12.70
N SER A 410 39.39 11.51 -13.88
CA SER A 410 40.12 11.00 -15.06
C SER A 410 41.26 11.92 -15.51
N LEU A 411 41.10 13.24 -15.35
CA LEU A 411 42.13 14.23 -15.70
C LEU A 411 43.21 14.28 -14.61
N TYR A 412 42.80 14.31 -13.34
CA TYR A 412 43.70 14.31 -12.18
C TYR A 412 44.54 13.02 -12.06
N LEU A 413 44.03 11.88 -12.51
CA LEU A 413 44.76 10.60 -12.57
C LEU A 413 45.96 10.66 -13.53
N CYS A 414 45.80 11.39 -14.63
CA CYS A 414 46.84 11.62 -15.64
C CYS A 414 47.78 12.77 -15.27
N ASP A 415 47.26 13.87 -14.71
CA ASP A 415 48.04 15.03 -14.26
C ASP A 415 47.54 15.54 -12.89
N ARG A 416 48.29 15.22 -11.83
CA ARG A 416 48.01 15.65 -10.45
C ARG A 416 48.12 17.17 -10.23
N SER A 417 48.71 17.92 -11.17
CA SER A 417 48.76 19.38 -11.12
C SER A 417 47.48 20.04 -11.66
N TYR A 418 46.65 19.26 -12.36
CA TYR A 418 45.41 19.74 -12.97
C TYR A 418 44.18 19.30 -12.15
N VAL A 419 43.53 20.27 -11.50
CA VAL A 419 42.20 20.11 -10.91
C VAL A 419 41.27 21.10 -11.61
N PRO A 420 40.18 20.64 -12.27
CA PRO A 420 39.22 21.56 -12.89
C PRO A 420 38.64 22.55 -11.88
N GLU A 421 38.38 23.79 -12.31
CA GLU A 421 37.94 24.91 -11.45
C GLU A 421 36.63 24.66 -10.67
N LYS A 422 35.85 23.65 -11.08
CA LYS A 422 34.59 23.22 -10.43
C LYS A 422 34.65 21.79 -9.86
N ALA A 423 35.81 21.15 -9.88
CA ALA A 423 35.96 19.78 -9.41
C ALA A 423 36.26 19.73 -7.91
N ASP A 424 35.49 18.90 -7.21
CA ASP A 424 35.65 18.64 -5.78
C ASP A 424 36.07 17.18 -5.58
N ILE A 425 37.37 16.93 -5.78
CA ILE A 425 37.99 15.61 -5.62
C ILE A 425 38.25 15.37 -4.13
N SER A 426 37.50 14.44 -3.54
CA SER A 426 37.57 14.20 -2.10
C SER A 426 38.89 13.56 -1.67
N ALA A 427 39.29 13.78 -0.42
CA ALA A 427 40.46 13.12 0.16
C ALA A 427 40.35 11.57 0.18
N ALA A 428 39.13 11.02 0.19
CA ALA A 428 38.91 9.58 0.06
C ALA A 428 39.21 9.10 -1.38
N VAL A 429 38.76 9.85 -2.39
CA VAL A 429 39.08 9.57 -3.80
C VAL A 429 40.59 9.68 -4.06
N VAL A 430 41.25 10.74 -3.57
CA VAL A 430 42.72 10.87 -3.67
C VAL A 430 43.44 9.66 -3.08
N LYS A 431 43.00 9.15 -1.92
CA LYS A 431 43.57 7.97 -1.28
C LYS A 431 43.40 6.68 -2.11
N GLU A 432 42.28 6.50 -2.79
CA GLU A 432 42.09 5.36 -3.71
C GLU A 432 42.93 5.50 -5.00
N ILE A 433 43.16 6.73 -5.48
CA ILE A 433 44.12 7.00 -6.56
C ILE A 433 45.56 6.69 -6.11
N ASP A 434 45.95 7.04 -4.89
CA ASP A 434 47.29 6.73 -4.35
C ASP A 434 47.50 5.22 -4.19
N LYS A 435 46.45 4.47 -3.82
CA LYS A 435 46.45 3.00 -3.85
C LYS A 435 46.56 2.43 -5.27
N PHE A 436 45.85 3.00 -6.24
CA PHE A 436 45.97 2.62 -7.66
C PHE A 436 47.39 2.83 -8.17
N ASP A 437 47.97 4.02 -7.91
CA ASP A 437 49.35 4.35 -8.25
C ASP A 437 50.35 3.39 -7.58
N SER A 438 50.09 2.99 -6.34
CA SER A 438 50.90 1.98 -5.62
C SER A 438 50.81 0.59 -6.26
N LYS A 439 49.63 0.15 -6.73
CA LYS A 439 49.45 -1.14 -7.42
C LYS A 439 50.23 -1.23 -8.73
N ILE A 440 50.46 -0.10 -9.42
CA ILE A 440 51.20 -0.05 -10.69
C ILE A 440 52.66 0.41 -10.54
N ALA A 441 53.14 0.70 -9.32
CA ALA A 441 54.45 1.32 -9.09
C ALA A 441 55.63 0.51 -9.67
N GLU A 442 55.54 -0.83 -9.64
CA GLU A 442 56.57 -1.75 -10.15
C GLU A 442 56.65 -1.81 -11.69
N LEU A 443 55.63 -1.32 -12.40
CA LEU A 443 55.65 -1.25 -13.87
C LEU A 443 56.64 -0.17 -14.35
N ASN A 444 57.11 -0.30 -15.59
CA ASN A 444 57.94 0.73 -16.21
C ASN A 444 57.12 2.02 -16.49
N GLU A 445 57.80 3.15 -16.74
CA GLU A 445 57.15 4.45 -16.90
C GLU A 445 56.08 4.49 -18.01
N LYS A 446 56.34 3.83 -19.15
CA LYS A 446 55.39 3.73 -20.26
C LYS A 446 54.16 2.94 -19.85
N ASP A 447 54.35 1.76 -19.27
CA ASP A 447 53.26 0.88 -18.86
C ASP A 447 52.41 1.52 -17.74
N ARG A 448 53.02 2.28 -16.81
CA ARG A 448 52.30 3.06 -15.80
C ARG A 448 51.44 4.16 -16.43
N PHE A 449 51.97 4.87 -17.41
CA PHE A 449 51.22 5.88 -18.15
C PHE A 449 50.05 5.25 -18.92
N GLU A 450 50.29 4.13 -19.61
CA GLU A 450 49.26 3.39 -20.34
C GLU A 450 48.14 2.89 -19.41
N ARG A 451 48.46 2.33 -18.23
CA ARG A 451 47.42 1.91 -17.26
C ARG A 451 46.64 3.07 -16.62
N LYS A 452 47.30 4.21 -16.34
CA LYS A 452 46.60 5.44 -15.92
C LYS A 452 45.66 5.94 -17.00
N TRP A 453 46.13 5.95 -18.25
CA TRP A 453 45.36 6.40 -19.41
C TRP A 453 44.14 5.51 -19.67
N GLU A 454 44.30 4.18 -19.67
CA GLU A 454 43.20 3.22 -19.82
C GLU A 454 42.11 3.40 -18.74
N TYR A 455 42.50 3.55 -17.47
CA TYR A 455 41.53 3.76 -16.40
C TYR A 455 40.88 5.15 -16.49
N ALA A 456 41.62 6.17 -16.93
CA ALA A 456 41.06 7.50 -17.20
C ALA A 456 40.06 7.50 -18.38
N GLU A 457 40.34 6.78 -19.46
CA GLU A 457 39.40 6.57 -20.56
C GLU A 457 38.14 5.82 -20.09
N PHE A 458 38.29 4.78 -19.27
CA PHE A 458 37.16 4.09 -18.65
C PHE A 458 36.27 5.02 -17.81
N LEU A 459 36.86 5.91 -16.99
CA LEU A 459 36.10 6.90 -16.23
C LEU A 459 35.36 7.91 -17.13
N ARG A 460 35.94 8.27 -18.28
CA ARG A 460 35.29 9.14 -19.29
C ARG A 460 34.14 8.44 -20.00
N ASP A 461 34.35 7.22 -20.50
CA ASP A 461 33.31 6.39 -21.11
C ASP A 461 32.15 6.15 -20.15
N LEU A 462 32.44 5.83 -18.89
CA LEU A 462 31.43 5.66 -17.85
C LEU A 462 30.63 6.95 -17.63
N ALA A 463 31.29 8.11 -17.54
CA ALA A 463 30.62 9.39 -17.39
C ALA A 463 29.70 9.70 -18.59
N ASP A 464 30.19 9.53 -19.82
CA ASP A 464 29.41 9.80 -21.04
C ASP A 464 28.20 8.85 -21.17
N ARG A 465 28.38 7.56 -20.87
CA ARG A 465 27.29 6.57 -20.89
C ARG A 465 26.25 6.87 -19.80
N VAL A 466 26.68 7.22 -18.60
CA VAL A 466 25.79 7.59 -17.49
C VAL A 466 25.04 8.90 -17.79
N MET A 467 25.69 9.90 -18.41
CA MET A 467 25.01 11.08 -18.96
C MET A 467 24.01 10.72 -20.07
N GLY A 468 24.31 9.70 -20.88
CA GLY A 468 23.38 9.11 -21.84
C GLY A 468 22.12 8.55 -21.18
N LEU A 469 22.26 7.85 -20.04
CA LEU A 469 21.12 7.40 -19.24
C LEU A 469 20.32 8.57 -18.65
N ILE A 470 20.98 9.65 -18.19
CA ILE A 470 20.28 10.84 -17.70
C ILE A 470 19.40 11.43 -18.81
N ASN A 471 19.97 11.63 -19.99
CA ASN A 471 19.23 12.23 -21.11
C ASN A 471 18.08 11.33 -21.57
N TYR A 472 18.29 10.01 -21.61
CA TYR A 472 17.21 9.04 -21.87
C TYR A 472 16.12 9.05 -20.79
N GLY A 473 16.50 9.27 -19.52
CA GLY A 473 15.60 9.30 -18.37
C GLY A 473 14.83 10.61 -18.22
N LYS A 474 15.43 11.76 -18.57
CA LYS A 474 14.80 13.09 -18.57
C LYS A 474 13.54 13.13 -19.45
N ASP A 475 13.55 12.44 -20.58
CA ASP A 475 12.38 12.33 -21.47
C ASP A 475 11.28 11.39 -20.92
N LYS A 476 11.44 10.82 -19.71
CA LYS A 476 10.59 9.77 -19.12
C LYS A 476 10.41 9.91 -17.60
N ASP A 477 10.80 11.06 -17.04
CA ASP A 477 10.85 11.35 -15.60
C ASP A 477 11.57 10.28 -14.75
N ALA A 478 12.53 9.56 -15.35
CA ALA A 478 13.28 8.50 -14.69
C ALA A 478 14.51 9.02 -13.94
N ILE A 479 14.79 8.43 -12.78
CA ILE A 479 16.06 8.63 -12.06
C ILE A 479 17.05 7.50 -12.39
N ILE A 480 18.27 7.54 -11.84
CA ILE A 480 19.28 6.51 -12.09
C ILE A 480 19.59 5.74 -10.81
N SER A 481 19.70 4.43 -10.98
CA SER A 481 20.21 3.56 -9.93
C SER A 481 21.55 2.97 -10.24
N ILE A 482 22.28 2.66 -9.18
CA ILE A 482 23.46 1.80 -9.23
C ILE A 482 23.26 0.62 -8.28
N MET A 483 23.23 -0.57 -8.88
CA MET A 483 23.12 -1.88 -8.26
C MET A 483 24.50 -2.37 -7.83
N ALA A 484 24.67 -2.84 -6.59
CA ALA A 484 25.86 -3.57 -6.16
C ALA A 484 25.70 -5.09 -6.36
N PRO A 485 26.78 -5.85 -6.62
CA PRO A 485 26.78 -7.31 -6.56
C PRO A 485 26.67 -7.82 -5.11
#